data_AF-A0A2A2PH39-F1
#
_entry.id   AF-A0A2A2PH39-F1
#
_cell.length_a   1.000
_cell.length_b   1.000
_cell.length_c   1.000
_cell.angle_alpha   90.00
_cell.angle_beta   90.00
_cell.angle_gamma   90.00
#
_symmetry.space_group_name_H-M   'P 1'
#
loop_
_entity.id
_entity.type
_entity.pdbx_description
1 polymer ?
#
loop_
_entity_poly.entity_id
_entity_poly.type
_entity_poly.pdbx_seq_one_letter_code
_entity_poly.pdbx_strand_id
1 'polypeptide(L)'
;MKLRSVSDSVTSEHPRVTSPKRFSVRVAEWLLDSPRLGDSRNAKHLAGRLLKQPAREGVVAAQSRLGQLMCRECGNARDRRIGQDLLRQAARAGDRRAQRELGLLED
;
A
#
# COMPACT_ATOMS: atom_id res chain seq x y z
N MET A 1 0.36 -32.72 45.06
CA MET A 1 1.20 -32.60 43.85
C MET A 1 0.88 -31.27 43.18
N LYS A 2 1.88 -30.41 42.97
CA LYS A 2 1.81 -29.24 42.07
C LYS A 2 1.76 -29.74 40.61
N LEU A 3 1.22 -28.91 39.69
CA LEU A 3 1.37 -28.84 38.22
C LEU A 3 -0.02 -28.53 37.61
N ARG A 4 -0.28 -27.62 36.68
CA ARG A 4 0.38 -26.40 36.14
C ARG A 4 -0.73 -25.69 35.32
N SER A 5 -0.66 -24.38 35.27
CA SER A 5 -1.52 -23.49 34.48
C SER A 5 -1.31 -23.67 32.96
N VAL A 6 -2.24 -23.13 32.15
CA VAL A 6 -2.14 -22.48 30.81
C VAL A 6 -3.45 -22.81 30.06
N SER A 7 -4.44 -21.92 29.85
CA SER A 7 -4.48 -20.60 29.20
C SER A 7 -4.04 -20.61 27.73
N ASP A 8 -4.87 -21.14 26.83
CA ASP A 8 -4.75 -20.86 25.39
C ASP A 8 -5.68 -19.71 24.99
N SER A 9 -5.12 -18.50 25.07
CA SER A 9 -5.71 -17.29 24.54
C SER A 9 -5.58 -17.27 23.02
N VAL A 10 -6.69 -17.48 22.31
CA VAL A 10 -6.80 -17.17 20.88
C VAL A 10 -6.70 -15.66 20.72
N THR A 11 -5.48 -15.17 20.56
CA THR A 11 -5.20 -13.76 20.33
C THR A 11 -5.04 -13.56 18.83
N SER A 12 -6.06 -12.97 18.22
CA SER A 12 -6.03 -12.51 16.83
C SER A 12 -4.90 -11.49 16.65
N GLU A 13 -3.77 -11.94 16.11
CA GLU A 13 -2.66 -11.08 15.70
C GLU A 13 -3.07 -10.23 14.49
N HIS A 14 -3.70 -9.09 14.78
CA HIS A 14 -3.72 -7.99 13.82
C HIS A 14 -2.33 -7.35 13.85
N PRO A 15 -1.56 -7.32 12.74
CA PRO A 15 -0.25 -6.70 12.73
C PRO A 15 -0.42 -5.22 13.11
N ARG A 16 0.13 -4.85 14.27
CA ARG A 16 0.18 -3.47 14.74
C ARG A 16 1.14 -2.71 13.83
N VAL A 17 0.60 -2.14 12.76
CA VAL A 17 1.30 -1.14 11.96
C VAL A 17 1.71 -0.03 12.92
N THR A 18 3.01 0.11 13.18
CA THR A 18 3.52 1.08 14.13
C THR A 18 3.09 2.49 13.72
N SER A 19 2.68 3.29 14.70
CA SER A 19 2.12 4.64 14.54
C SER A 19 2.80 5.54 13.50
N PRO A 20 4.15 5.61 13.38
CA PRO A 20 4.80 6.43 12.35
C PRO A 20 4.54 5.98 10.91
N LYS A 21 4.29 4.68 10.68
CA LYS A 21 4.05 4.13 9.33
C LYS A 21 2.66 4.49 8.81
N ARG A 22 1.67 4.54 9.69
CA ARG A 22 0.32 5.02 9.34
C ARG A 22 0.34 6.49 8.95
N PHE A 23 1.21 7.28 9.61
CA PHE A 23 1.35 8.69 9.29
C PHE A 23 1.93 8.90 7.89
N SER A 24 3.00 8.19 7.50
CA SER A 24 3.59 8.35 6.17
C SER A 24 2.62 7.97 5.05
N VAL A 25 1.85 6.88 5.23
CA VAL A 25 0.83 6.46 4.26
C VAL A 25 -0.28 7.50 4.14
N ARG A 26 -0.79 8.01 5.27
CA ARG A 26 -1.84 9.06 5.25
C ARG A 26 -1.36 10.35 4.60
N VAL A 27 -0.12 10.76 4.84
CA VAL A 27 0.46 11.96 4.18
C VAL A 27 0.58 11.71 2.69
N ALA A 28 1.04 10.53 2.27
CA ALA A 28 1.14 10.21 0.84
C ALA A 28 -0.23 10.15 0.16
N GLU A 29 -1.23 9.56 0.79
CA GLU A 29 -2.61 9.58 0.31
C GLU A 29 -3.14 11.01 0.18
N TRP A 30 -2.95 11.83 1.22
CA TRP A 30 -3.36 13.22 1.21
C TRP A 30 -2.69 14.04 0.09
N LEU A 31 -1.39 13.81 -0.16
CA LEU A 31 -0.66 14.44 -1.26
C LEU A 31 -1.24 14.08 -2.63
N LEU A 32 -1.66 12.81 -2.80
CA LEU A 32 -2.21 12.31 -4.06
C LEU A 32 -3.67 12.70 -4.27
N ASP A 33 -4.46 12.79 -3.20
CA ASP A 33 -5.89 13.13 -3.25
C ASP A 33 -6.14 14.64 -3.30
N SER A 34 -5.12 15.47 -3.03
CA SER A 34 -5.21 16.93 -3.08
C SER A 34 -5.28 17.43 -4.53
N PRO A 35 -6.33 18.15 -4.98
CA PRO A 35 -6.51 18.53 -6.39
C PRO A 35 -5.38 19.38 -6.97
N ARG A 36 -4.74 20.20 -6.13
CA ARG A 36 -3.64 21.09 -6.54
C ARG A 36 -2.27 20.42 -6.57
N LEU A 37 -2.11 19.34 -5.81
CA LEU A 37 -0.83 18.67 -5.61
C LEU A 37 -0.78 17.32 -6.33
N GLY A 38 -1.91 16.64 -6.46
CA GLY A 38 -2.05 15.32 -7.06
C GLY A 38 -1.51 15.26 -8.49
N ASP A 39 -1.68 16.33 -9.28
CA ASP A 39 -1.11 16.41 -10.64
C ASP A 39 0.35 16.85 -10.69
N SER A 40 0.87 17.40 -9.60
CA SER A 40 2.27 17.86 -9.57
C SER A 40 3.21 16.66 -9.53
N ARG A 41 4.15 16.61 -10.48
CA ARG A 41 5.19 15.57 -10.56
C ARG A 41 5.98 15.43 -9.25
N ASN A 42 6.22 16.55 -8.56
CA ASN A 42 6.95 16.58 -7.30
C ASN A 42 6.17 15.90 -6.16
N ALA A 43 4.87 16.18 -6.01
CA ALA A 43 4.07 15.54 -4.97
C ALA A 43 3.89 14.04 -5.25
N LYS A 44 3.67 13.65 -6.52
CA LYS A 44 3.65 12.25 -6.95
C LYS A 44 4.94 11.52 -6.59
N HIS A 45 6.09 12.15 -6.84
CA HIS A 45 7.40 11.58 -6.51
C HIS A 45 7.61 11.47 -4.99
N LEU A 46 7.23 12.50 -4.23
CA LEU A 46 7.32 12.49 -2.77
C LEU A 46 6.41 11.40 -2.17
N ALA A 47 5.16 11.31 -2.63
CA ALA A 47 4.23 10.27 -2.23
C ALA A 47 4.80 8.88 -2.55
N GLY A 48 5.35 8.66 -3.75
CA GLY A 48 6.02 7.41 -4.10
C GLY A 48 7.17 7.06 -3.13
N ARG A 49 7.98 8.04 -2.72
CA ARG A 49 9.05 7.84 -1.73
C ARG A 49 8.50 7.47 -0.35
N LEU A 50 7.44 8.15 0.11
CA LEU A 50 6.78 7.87 1.40
C LEU A 50 6.12 6.48 1.43
N LEU A 51 5.61 6.02 0.28
CA LEU A 51 4.92 4.74 0.14
C LEU A 51 5.88 3.56 -0.07
N LYS A 52 7.11 3.81 -0.54
CA LYS A 52 8.08 2.76 -0.88
C LYS A 52 8.38 1.83 0.29
N GLN A 53 8.61 2.38 1.48
CA GLN A 53 8.89 1.57 2.66
C GLN A 53 7.65 0.80 3.18
N PRO A 54 6.50 1.44 3.44
CA PRO A 54 5.31 0.71 3.89
C PRO A 54 4.80 -0.31 2.85
N ALA A 55 4.96 -0.06 1.55
CA ALA A 55 4.61 -1.04 0.52
C ALA A 55 5.49 -2.30 0.59
N ARG A 56 6.79 -2.14 0.87
CA ARG A 56 7.72 -3.27 1.07
C ARG A 56 7.42 -4.06 2.33
N GLU A 57 6.90 -3.41 3.36
CA GLU A 57 6.50 -4.03 4.62
C GLU A 57 5.08 -4.65 4.57
N GLY A 58 4.43 -4.66 3.41
CA GLY A 58 3.12 -5.30 3.24
C GLY A 58 1.92 -4.44 3.63
N VAL A 59 2.09 -3.13 3.82
CA VAL A 59 0.95 -2.24 4.07
C VAL A 59 0.12 -2.12 2.79
N VAL A 60 -1.04 -2.77 2.80
CA VAL A 60 -1.95 -2.91 1.66
C VAL A 60 -2.27 -1.57 0.97
N ALA A 61 -2.64 -0.55 1.75
CA ALA A 61 -2.93 0.79 1.23
C ALA A 61 -1.73 1.45 0.55
N ALA A 62 -0.51 1.16 1.02
CA ALA A 62 0.69 1.69 0.42
C ALA A 62 1.05 0.95 -0.88
N GLN A 63 0.85 -0.37 -0.91
CA GLN A 63 1.01 -1.17 -2.12
C GLN A 63 0.05 -0.72 -3.21
N SER A 64 -1.23 -0.50 -2.88
CA SER A 64 -2.22 -0.04 -3.85
C SER A 64 -1.89 1.35 -4.40
N ARG A 65 -1.53 2.31 -3.54
CA ARG A 65 -1.17 3.67 -3.99
C ARG A 65 0.15 3.74 -4.76
N LEU A 66 1.18 3.02 -4.32
CA LEU A 66 2.45 2.99 -5.04
C LEU A 66 2.29 2.29 -6.39
N GLY A 67 1.55 1.18 -6.43
CA GLY A 67 1.26 0.45 -7.65
C GLY A 67 0.51 1.29 -8.68
N GLN A 68 -0.52 2.03 -8.26
CA GLN A 68 -1.25 2.97 -9.11
C GLN A 68 -0.35 4.08 -9.66
N LEU A 69 0.50 4.66 -8.81
CA LEU A 69 1.51 5.66 -9.21
C LEU A 69 2.46 5.11 -10.28
N MET A 70 3.01 3.92 -10.07
CA MET A 70 3.95 3.30 -11.01
C MET A 70 3.28 2.93 -12.33
N CYS A 71 2.02 2.47 -12.31
CA CYS A 71 1.30 2.12 -13.54
C CYS A 71 0.96 3.36 -14.39
N ARG A 72 0.60 4.47 -13.74
CA ARG A 72 0.16 5.70 -14.41
C ARG A 72 1.32 6.61 -14.85
N GLU A 73 2.36 6.74 -14.03
CA GLU A 73 3.43 7.72 -14.26
C GLU A 73 4.67 7.14 -14.98
N CYS A 74 4.83 5.81 -15.02
CA CYS A 74 6.04 5.22 -15.61
C CYS A 74 5.84 4.84 -17.09
N GLY A 75 6.63 5.49 -17.96
CA GLY A 75 6.81 5.07 -19.36
C GLY A 75 7.57 3.74 -19.50
N ASN A 76 8.29 3.31 -18.47
CA ASN A 76 9.09 2.09 -18.47
C ASN A 76 8.23 0.83 -18.17
N ALA A 77 8.31 -0.17 -19.04
CA ALA A 77 7.59 -1.43 -18.89
C ALA A 77 7.96 -2.19 -17.60
N ARG A 78 9.21 -2.09 -17.14
CA ARG A 78 9.66 -2.74 -15.90
C ARG A 78 8.92 -2.19 -14.67
N ASP A 79 8.82 -0.87 -14.58
CA ASP A 79 8.18 -0.22 -13.44
C ASP A 79 6.67 -0.46 -13.45
N ARG A 80 6.04 -0.48 -14.65
CA ARG A 80 4.64 -0.91 -14.77
C ARG A 80 4.41 -2.32 -14.26
N ARG A 81 5.28 -3.28 -14.58
CA ARG A 81 5.17 -4.66 -14.09
C ARG A 81 5.26 -4.73 -12.56
N ILE A 82 6.22 -4.03 -11.97
CA ILE A 82 6.33 -3.94 -10.50
C ILE A 82 5.08 -3.31 -9.90
N GLY A 83 4.55 -2.25 -10.53
CA GLY A 83 3.32 -1.60 -10.10
C GLY A 83 2.10 -2.55 -10.13
N GLN A 84 1.95 -3.31 -11.21
CA GLN A 84 0.90 -4.33 -11.33
C GLN A 84 1.04 -5.43 -10.27
N ASP A 85 2.26 -5.88 -9.98
CA ASP A 85 2.48 -6.90 -8.95
C ASP A 85 2.10 -6.38 -7.54
N LEU A 86 2.39 -5.11 -7.25
CA LEU A 86 1.93 -4.46 -6.02
C LEU A 86 0.40 -4.35 -5.96
N LEU A 87 -0.24 -3.98 -7.08
CA LEU A 87 -1.70 -3.96 -7.17
C LEU A 87 -2.30 -5.36 -6.97
N ARG A 88 -1.71 -6.41 -7.54
CA ARG A 88 -2.16 -7.80 -7.35
C ARG A 88 -2.07 -8.23 -5.89
N GLN A 89 -0.99 -7.88 -5.19
CA GLN A 89 -0.85 -8.16 -3.76
C GLN A 89 -1.92 -7.44 -2.95
N ALA A 90 -2.12 -6.14 -3.19
CA ALA A 90 -3.14 -5.36 -2.50
C ALA A 90 -4.56 -5.86 -2.79
N ALA A 91 -4.85 -6.23 -4.06
CA ALA A 91 -6.14 -6.77 -4.47
C ALA A 91 -6.46 -8.11 -3.80
N ARG A 92 -5.45 -8.99 -3.66
CA ARG A 92 -5.57 -10.26 -2.91
C ARG A 92 -5.82 -10.04 -1.43
N ALA A 93 -5.27 -8.96 -0.86
CA ALA A 93 -5.53 -8.55 0.52
C ALA A 93 -6.89 -7.82 0.70
N GLY A 94 -7.71 -7.70 -0.36
CA GLY A 94 -9.04 -7.10 -0.31
C GLY A 94 -9.10 -5.60 -0.60
N ASP A 95 -8.03 -4.98 -1.10
CA ASP A 95 -8.05 -3.57 -1.48
C ASP A 95 -8.89 -3.34 -2.74
N ARG A 96 -10.04 -2.67 -2.56
CA ARG A 96 -10.98 -2.34 -3.63
C ARG A 96 -10.40 -1.37 -4.67
N ARG A 97 -9.46 -0.50 -4.30
CA ARG A 97 -8.82 0.42 -5.25
C ARG A 97 -7.90 -0.39 -6.17
N ALA A 98 -7.10 -1.29 -5.59
CA ALA A 98 -6.21 -2.14 -6.37
C ALA A 98 -6.96 -3.05 -7.33
N GLN A 99 -8.08 -3.65 -6.89
CA GLN A 99 -8.95 -4.45 -7.75
C GLN A 99 -9.49 -3.65 -8.94
N ARG A 100 -9.96 -2.42 -8.70
CA ARG A 100 -10.43 -1.53 -9.77
C ARG A 100 -9.34 -1.16 -10.76
N GLU A 101 -8.15 -0.80 -10.28
CA GLU A 101 -7.03 -0.44 -11.18
C GLU A 101 -6.52 -1.64 -11.98
N LEU A 102 -6.55 -2.86 -11.43
CA LEU A 102 -6.23 -4.04 -12.21
C LEU A 102 -7.25 -4.28 -13.32
N GLY A 103 -8.55 -4.12 -13.03
CA GLY A 103 -9.58 -4.20 -14.07
C GLY A 103 -9.33 -3.20 -15.20
N LEU A 104 -9.03 -1.94 -14.87
CA LEU A 104 -8.71 -0.90 -15.86
C LEU A 104 -7.43 -1.14 -16.67
N LEU A 105 -6.54 -2.03 -16.20
CA LEU A 105 -5.30 -2.39 -16.90
C LEU A 105 -5.44 -3.67 -17.72
N GLU A 106 -6.43 -4.49 -17.41
CA GLU A 106 -6.74 -5.76 -18.10
C GLU A 106 -7.78 -5.57 -19.21
N ASP A 107 -8.63 -4.54 -19.11
CA ASP A 107 -9.51 -4.04 -20.17
C ASP A 107 -8.76 -3.21 -21.22
#